data_AF-A0AAU2GPY2-F1
#
_entry.id   AF-A0AAU2GPY2-F1
#
_cell.length_a   1.000
_cell.length_b   1.000
_cell.length_c   1.000
_cell.angle_alpha   90.00
_cell.angle_beta   90.00
_cell.angle_gamma   90.00
#
_symmetry.space_group_name_H-M   'P 1'
#
loop_
_entity.id
_entity.type
_entity.pdbx_description
1 polymer ?
#
loop_
_entity_poly.entity_id
_entity_poly.type
_entity_poly.pdbx_seq_one_letter_code
_entity_poly.pdbx_strand_id
1 'polypeptide(L)'
;MNARNDTVALVQAVLRDQEDVETGVDALLYAVELHEGSDVAGRVRERVLRAWDPEPSSALPLLGVFEDRDVKAARALLAGHTGFDAGELQDRLSRELQLDLPGQLTPGQLFDHLLDLNAQAGGLPPAVVLLECVAELVPQDSERRRRLREWCEAWASGAGAGTEEALRRRRERLGAPGRPGTTGPSDGDVPRCLIVMVDPALDGSPDIYVRHWVNRTAGHWAPVSGALERATPSTLGTFVERAVRRGEEHWADADRAGQDPSPIHIEFVLPYSMLNHDVAGLGLPEAGEDEPVPIGLRYYVHLRSLERMRTRDPAQLRRWRLRWQALRAASAARPHSWTGADPTTTGLRIWRNKLVADQHLTAVTLSAPALEGQALEPLKAAISEGIGVALWDRRDPALQALGAPLDMLVGYPTTQLPGTIHRLRMKAETEMNGMQLPGRHVAFFYDDPFRLIDCEEVPA
;
A
#
# COMPACT_ATOMS: atom_id res chain seq x y z
N MET A 1 38.86 3.88 8.34
CA MET A 1 38.54 4.84 7.28
C MET A 1 37.79 4.08 6.20
N ASN A 2 36.57 4.52 5.86
CA ASN A 2 35.62 3.71 5.12
C ASN A 2 35.60 4.20 3.65
N ALA A 3 36.35 3.52 2.77
CA ALA A 3 36.58 3.94 1.39
C ALA A 3 35.29 4.24 0.60
N ARG A 4 34.16 3.62 1.00
CA ARG A 4 32.82 3.89 0.46
C ARG A 4 32.32 5.31 0.78
N ASN A 5 32.54 5.79 2.00
CA ASN A 5 32.14 7.15 2.42
C ASN A 5 33.01 8.21 1.73
N ASP A 6 34.30 7.93 1.54
CA ASP A 6 35.22 8.83 0.84
C ASP A 6 34.87 8.93 -0.65
N THR A 7 34.43 7.82 -1.26
CA THR A 7 33.96 7.80 -2.66
C THR A 7 32.64 8.56 -2.83
N VAL A 8 31.69 8.40 -1.90
CA VAL A 8 30.42 9.16 -1.94
C VAL A 8 30.67 10.66 -1.77
N ALA A 9 31.58 11.05 -0.87
CA ALA A 9 31.95 12.44 -0.68
C ALA A 9 32.61 13.03 -1.94
N LEU A 10 33.48 12.27 -2.62
CA LEU A 10 34.12 12.67 -3.87
C LEU A 10 33.09 12.85 -5.00
N VAL A 11 32.15 11.92 -5.18
CA VAL A 11 31.09 12.00 -6.19
C VAL A 11 30.17 13.20 -5.91
N GLN A 12 29.80 13.43 -4.65
CA GLN A 12 28.99 14.59 -4.26
C GLN A 12 29.72 15.91 -4.47
N ALA A 13 31.05 15.95 -4.26
CA ALA A 13 31.86 17.13 -4.53
C ALA A 13 31.92 17.42 -6.03
N VAL A 14 32.16 16.40 -6.87
CA VAL A 14 32.17 16.57 -8.34
C VAL A 14 30.79 16.98 -8.87
N LEU A 15 29.70 16.41 -8.35
CA LEU A 15 28.34 16.77 -8.79
C LEU A 15 27.90 18.17 -8.35
N ARG A 16 28.52 18.75 -7.31
CA ARG A 16 28.21 20.12 -6.86
C ARG A 16 28.91 21.21 -7.64
N ASP A 17 30.03 20.89 -8.30
CA ASP A 17 30.98 21.89 -8.81
C ASP A 17 31.02 21.98 -10.34
N GLN A 18 30.04 21.38 -11.05
CA GLN A 18 30.11 21.24 -12.51
C GLN A 18 29.08 22.08 -13.27
N GLU A 19 29.61 22.92 -14.17
CA GLU A 19 28.91 23.51 -15.31
C GLU A 19 28.80 22.53 -16.50
N ASP A 20 29.53 21.40 -16.47
CA ASP A 20 29.62 20.42 -17.56
C ASP A 20 29.15 19.01 -17.14
N VAL A 21 28.17 18.51 -17.88
CA VAL A 21 27.43 17.27 -17.61
C VAL A 21 28.29 16.03 -17.84
N GLU A 22 29.21 16.06 -18.80
CA GLU A 22 30.04 14.90 -19.16
C GLU A 22 30.96 14.49 -17.99
N THR A 23 31.53 15.45 -17.28
CA THR A 23 32.41 15.23 -16.12
C THR A 23 31.69 14.57 -14.95
N GLY A 24 30.41 14.89 -14.73
CA GLY A 24 29.61 14.34 -13.64
C GLY A 24 29.20 12.89 -13.88
N VAL A 25 28.86 12.56 -15.13
CA VAL A 25 28.54 11.17 -15.54
C VAL A 25 29.79 10.30 -15.43
N ASP A 26 30.95 10.80 -15.84
CA ASP A 26 32.21 10.04 -15.76
C ASP A 26 32.64 9.77 -14.31
N ALA A 27 32.45 10.73 -13.39
CA ALA A 27 32.72 10.51 -11.97
C ALA A 27 31.81 9.45 -11.33
N LEU A 28 30.54 9.41 -11.75
CA LEU A 28 29.58 8.41 -11.29
C LEU A 28 29.91 7.03 -11.86
N LEU A 29 30.29 6.94 -13.14
CA LEU A 29 30.72 5.70 -13.77
C LEU A 29 32.02 5.17 -13.16
N TYR A 30 32.96 6.06 -12.83
CA TYR A 30 34.21 5.71 -12.13
C TYR A 30 33.92 5.11 -10.75
N ALA A 31 32.98 5.68 -9.99
CA ALA A 31 32.59 5.14 -8.68
C ALA A 31 31.92 3.76 -8.80
N VAL A 32 31.05 3.57 -9.80
CA VAL A 32 30.43 2.25 -10.06
C VAL A 32 31.47 1.23 -10.47
N GLU A 33 32.44 1.61 -11.31
CA GLU A 33 33.53 0.73 -11.72
C GLU A 33 34.42 0.31 -10.53
N LEU A 34 34.70 1.25 -9.63
CA LEU A 34 35.52 1.01 -8.45
C LEU A 34 34.89 0.03 -7.44
N HIS A 35 33.56 0.07 -7.28
CA HIS A 35 32.85 -0.72 -6.27
C HIS A 35 32.18 -1.99 -6.82
N GLU A 36 31.71 -1.97 -8.06
CA GLU A 36 30.90 -3.04 -8.67
C GLU A 36 31.55 -3.67 -9.91
N GLY A 37 32.70 -3.14 -10.35
CA GLY A 37 33.46 -3.64 -11.49
C GLY A 37 33.02 -3.08 -12.84
N SER A 38 33.91 -3.23 -13.83
CA SER A 38 33.80 -2.63 -15.17
C SER A 38 32.58 -3.13 -15.98
N ASP A 39 32.16 -4.38 -15.78
CA ASP A 39 30.97 -4.94 -16.43
C ASP A 39 29.67 -4.26 -15.99
N VAL A 40 29.56 -3.93 -14.70
CA VAL A 40 28.40 -3.20 -14.14
C VAL A 40 28.44 -1.75 -14.59
N ALA A 41 29.60 -1.11 -14.52
CA ALA A 41 29.80 0.25 -15.02
C ALA A 41 29.48 0.40 -16.50
N GLY A 42 29.84 -0.60 -17.32
CA GLY A 42 29.51 -0.64 -18.76
C GLY A 42 28.00 -0.70 -19.01
N ARG A 43 27.26 -1.51 -18.25
CA ARG A 43 25.78 -1.55 -18.35
C ARG A 43 25.11 -0.28 -17.88
N VAL A 44 25.65 0.36 -16.83
CA VAL A 44 25.17 1.67 -16.35
C VAL A 44 25.43 2.75 -17.40
N ARG A 45 26.63 2.79 -18.00
CA ARG A 45 26.98 3.68 -19.11
C ARG A 45 26.00 3.54 -20.27
N GLU A 46 25.72 2.31 -20.72
CA GLU A 46 24.79 2.08 -21.83
C GLU A 46 23.35 2.55 -21.49
N ARG A 47 22.91 2.38 -20.23
CA ARG A 47 21.60 2.88 -19.78
C ARG A 47 21.54 4.39 -19.68
N VAL A 48 22.59 5.04 -19.15
CA VAL A 48 22.67 6.50 -19.05
C VAL A 48 22.70 7.11 -20.46
N LEU A 49 23.53 6.58 -21.36
CA LEU A 49 23.62 7.06 -22.75
C LEU A 49 22.35 6.77 -23.56
N ARG A 50 21.61 5.69 -23.30
CA ARG A 50 20.29 5.47 -23.94
C ARG A 50 19.18 6.37 -23.40
N ALA A 51 19.28 6.79 -22.14
CA ALA A 51 18.34 7.75 -21.55
C ALA A 51 18.68 9.20 -21.97
N TRP A 52 19.93 9.42 -22.34
CA TRP A 52 20.48 10.70 -22.77
C TRP A 52 20.71 10.68 -24.28
N ASP A 53 19.63 10.73 -25.06
CA ASP A 53 19.70 11.06 -26.48
C ASP A 53 19.43 12.57 -26.60
N PRO A 54 20.47 13.44 -26.65
CA PRO A 54 20.26 14.86 -26.75
C PRO A 54 19.89 15.18 -28.21
N GLU A 55 18.62 15.46 -28.47
CA GLU A 55 18.28 16.35 -29.59
C GLU A 55 19.15 17.62 -29.45
N PRO A 56 19.76 18.14 -30.53
CA PRO A 56 20.63 19.30 -30.48
C PRO A 56 19.79 20.55 -30.19
N SER A 57 19.46 20.77 -28.92
CA SER A 57 18.83 21.99 -28.44
C SER A 57 19.92 23.03 -28.30
N SER A 58 19.88 24.05 -29.16
CA SER A 58 20.63 25.29 -28.99
C SER A 58 20.53 25.73 -27.53
N ALA A 59 21.68 25.90 -26.86
CA ALA A 59 21.77 26.45 -25.52
C ALA A 59 21.03 27.80 -25.46
N LEU A 60 19.77 27.75 -25.03
CA LEU A 60 19.03 28.91 -24.59
C LEU A 60 19.46 29.18 -23.15
N PRO A 61 19.74 30.44 -22.78
CA PRO A 61 20.04 30.78 -21.40
C PRO A 61 18.85 30.39 -20.52
N LEU A 62 19.12 29.78 -19.36
CA LEU A 62 18.13 29.49 -18.32
C LEU A 62 17.45 30.80 -17.88
N LEU A 63 16.36 31.16 -18.56
CA LEU A 63 15.43 32.20 -18.12
C LEU A 63 14.79 31.73 -16.81
N GLY A 64 14.76 32.59 -15.80
CA GLY A 64 14.09 32.32 -14.54
C GLY A 64 12.64 31.90 -14.81
N VAL A 65 12.27 30.71 -14.34
CA VAL A 65 10.99 30.03 -14.62
C VAL A 65 9.77 30.80 -14.08
N PHE A 66 9.99 31.74 -13.17
CA PHE A 66 8.97 32.63 -12.61
C PHE A 66 9.43 34.08 -12.61
N GLU A 67 8.56 35.00 -13.01
CA GLU A 67 8.78 36.42 -12.78
C GLU A 67 8.32 36.80 -11.35
N ASP A 68 8.87 37.89 -10.79
CA ASP A 68 8.47 38.40 -9.46
C ASP A 68 6.96 38.65 -9.34
N ARG A 69 6.31 39.03 -10.44
CA ARG A 69 4.85 39.23 -10.49
C ARG A 69 4.11 37.90 -10.29
N ASP A 70 4.62 36.81 -10.85
CA ASP A 70 3.99 35.49 -10.80
C ASP A 70 4.09 34.93 -9.39
N VAL A 71 5.28 35.04 -8.78
CA VAL A 71 5.53 34.64 -7.38
C VAL A 71 4.61 35.40 -6.42
N LYS A 72 4.48 36.73 -6.58
CA LYS A 72 3.58 37.54 -5.74
C LYS A 72 2.12 37.16 -5.93
N ALA A 73 1.69 36.93 -7.17
CA ALA A 73 0.32 36.53 -7.47
C ALA A 73 -0.01 35.14 -6.89
N ALA A 74 0.88 34.17 -7.04
CA ALA A 74 0.72 32.83 -6.44
C ALA A 74 0.66 32.88 -4.91
N ARG A 75 1.56 33.63 -4.26
CA ARG A 75 1.52 33.83 -2.81
C ARG A 75 0.21 34.45 -2.34
N ALA A 76 -0.30 35.44 -3.07
CA ALA A 76 -1.58 36.08 -2.74
C ALA A 76 -2.76 35.12 -2.89
N LEU A 77 -2.73 34.23 -3.89
CA LEU A 77 -3.73 33.17 -4.03
C LEU A 77 -3.63 32.15 -2.89
N LEU A 78 -2.41 31.77 -2.49
CA LEU A 78 -2.17 30.82 -1.42
C LEU A 78 -2.45 31.39 -0.02
N ALA A 79 -2.30 32.70 0.17
CA ALA A 79 -2.59 33.39 1.41
C ALA A 79 -4.10 33.33 1.74
N GLY A 80 -4.43 32.84 2.94
CA GLY A 80 -5.82 32.76 3.41
C GLY A 80 -6.53 31.42 3.16
N HIS A 81 -5.82 30.39 2.67
CA HIS A 81 -6.36 29.02 2.65
C HIS A 81 -6.48 28.47 4.07
N THR A 82 -7.72 28.37 4.57
CA THR A 82 -8.06 27.92 5.94
C THR A 82 -9.13 26.82 5.94
N GLY A 83 -9.29 26.08 4.84
CA GLY A 83 -10.44 25.18 4.66
C GLY A 83 -10.16 23.77 4.13
N PHE A 84 -8.89 23.37 4.01
CA PHE A 84 -8.50 22.00 3.66
C PHE A 84 -7.37 21.53 4.58
N ASP A 85 -7.25 20.22 4.77
CA ASP A 85 -6.25 19.63 5.64
C ASP A 85 -4.83 19.82 5.06
N ALA A 86 -3.95 20.45 5.82
CA ALA A 86 -2.55 20.65 5.43
C ALA A 86 -1.80 19.31 5.27
N GLY A 87 -2.19 18.29 6.05
CA GLY A 87 -1.68 16.93 5.90
C GLY A 87 -2.11 16.32 4.57
N GLU A 88 -3.37 16.48 4.18
CA GLU A 88 -3.88 15.99 2.89
C GLU A 88 -3.16 16.63 1.69
N LEU A 89 -2.91 17.95 1.75
CA LEU A 89 -2.13 18.66 0.73
C LEU A 89 -0.69 18.12 0.67
N GLN A 90 -0.04 17.96 1.82
CA GLN A 90 1.34 17.48 1.88
C GLN A 90 1.45 16.05 1.33
N ASP A 91 0.57 15.15 1.77
CA ASP A 91 0.53 13.77 1.29
C ASP A 91 0.28 13.71 -0.22
N ARG A 92 -0.61 14.56 -0.74
CA ARG A 92 -0.87 14.65 -2.18
C ARG A 92 0.34 15.15 -2.95
N LEU A 93 1.01 16.19 -2.45
CA LEU A 93 2.18 16.76 -3.10
C LEU A 93 3.38 15.80 -3.10
N SER A 94 3.67 15.15 -1.98
CA SER A 94 4.74 14.15 -1.91
C SER A 94 4.51 13.01 -2.90
N ARG A 95 3.26 12.58 -3.13
CA ARG A 95 2.91 11.60 -4.17
C ARG A 95 3.11 12.13 -5.59
N GLU A 96 2.59 13.32 -5.86
CA GLU A 96 2.61 13.90 -7.21
C GLU A 96 4.00 14.31 -7.65
N LEU A 97 4.86 14.67 -6.68
CA LEU A 97 6.23 15.10 -6.91
C LEU A 97 7.27 14.00 -6.70
N GLN A 98 6.95 12.94 -5.95
CA GLN A 98 7.93 11.92 -5.52
C GLN A 98 9.12 12.56 -4.77
N LEU A 99 8.81 13.54 -3.92
CA LEU A 99 9.78 14.28 -3.11
C LEU A 99 9.43 14.15 -1.62
N ASP A 100 10.46 14.03 -0.80
CA ASP A 100 10.35 14.18 0.65
C ASP A 100 10.19 15.66 0.99
N LEU A 101 8.97 16.05 1.34
CA LEU A 101 8.63 17.44 1.63
C LEU A 101 8.70 17.72 3.14
N PRO A 102 9.23 18.88 3.55
CA PRO A 102 9.25 19.28 4.96
C PRO A 102 7.84 19.33 5.57
N GLY A 103 7.69 18.72 6.75
CA GLY A 103 6.43 18.67 7.51
C GLY A 103 6.00 20.00 8.12
N GLN A 104 4.70 20.12 8.39
CA GLN A 104 4.06 21.23 9.13
C GLN A 104 4.16 22.63 8.48
N LEU A 105 4.41 22.68 7.18
CA LEU A 105 4.45 23.94 6.43
C LEU A 105 3.08 24.36 5.93
N THR A 106 2.82 25.67 5.94
CA THR A 106 1.65 26.25 5.27
C THR A 106 1.80 26.12 3.74
N PRO A 107 0.70 26.17 2.96
CA PRO A 107 0.77 26.12 1.49
C PRO A 107 1.69 27.18 0.88
N GLY A 108 1.73 28.38 1.47
CA GLY A 108 2.65 29.44 1.05
C GLY A 108 4.12 29.12 1.33
N GLN A 109 4.42 28.54 2.50
CA GLN A 109 5.79 28.10 2.83
C GLN A 109 6.24 26.91 1.97
N LEU A 110 5.33 25.97 1.67
CA LEU A 110 5.60 24.89 0.72
C LEU A 110 5.86 25.45 -0.67
N PHE A 111 5.08 26.43 -1.12
CA PHE A 111 5.31 27.08 -2.41
C PHE A 111 6.69 27.73 -2.47
N ASP A 112 7.08 28.46 -1.44
CA ASP A 112 8.41 29.08 -1.36
C ASP A 112 9.53 28.04 -1.43
N HIS A 113 9.39 26.91 -0.72
CA HIS A 113 10.36 25.81 -0.79
C HIS A 113 10.44 25.18 -2.19
N LEU A 114 9.31 25.05 -2.88
CA LEU A 114 9.23 24.42 -4.19
C LEU A 114 9.68 25.34 -5.34
N LEU A 115 9.82 26.65 -5.12
CA LEU A 115 10.38 27.58 -6.11
C LEU A 115 11.86 27.29 -6.40
N ASP A 116 12.58 26.75 -5.42
CA ASP A 116 14.01 26.44 -5.53
C ASP A 116 14.28 25.09 -6.24
N LEU A 117 13.22 24.38 -6.64
CA LEU A 117 13.32 23.06 -7.25
C LEU A 117 13.12 23.10 -8.77
N ASN A 118 13.93 22.31 -9.49
CA ASN A 118 13.86 22.20 -10.94
C ASN A 118 12.54 21.57 -11.41
N ALA A 119 12.15 21.92 -12.64
CA ALA A 119 11.01 21.29 -13.31
C ALA A 119 11.19 19.76 -13.39
N GLN A 120 10.10 19.03 -13.17
CA GLN A 120 10.13 17.57 -13.21
C GLN A 120 10.24 17.07 -14.66
N ALA A 121 10.47 15.77 -14.86
CA ALA A 121 10.49 15.14 -16.20
C ALA A 121 9.22 15.40 -17.05
N GLY A 122 8.12 15.80 -16.41
CA GLY A 122 6.89 16.23 -17.06
C GLY A 122 6.86 17.69 -17.53
N GLY A 123 7.95 18.45 -17.39
CA GLY A 123 8.09 19.84 -17.84
C GLY A 123 7.47 20.90 -16.93
N LEU A 124 6.78 20.51 -15.85
CA LEU A 124 6.20 21.47 -14.90
C LEU A 124 7.09 21.66 -13.67
N PRO A 125 7.26 22.90 -13.20
CA PRO A 125 7.86 23.21 -11.90
C PRO A 125 7.02 22.66 -10.75
N PRO A 126 7.66 22.15 -9.68
CA PRO A 126 6.95 21.68 -8.48
C PRO A 126 6.02 22.73 -7.85
N ALA A 127 6.39 24.01 -7.92
CA ALA A 127 5.57 25.12 -7.45
C ALA A 127 4.23 25.21 -8.20
N VAL A 128 4.17 24.96 -9.51
CA VAL A 128 2.92 24.96 -10.30
C VAL A 128 2.06 23.75 -9.97
N VAL A 129 2.70 22.60 -9.75
CA VAL A 129 2.01 21.37 -9.30
C VAL A 129 1.29 21.60 -7.96
N LEU A 130 1.91 22.35 -7.04
CA LEU A 130 1.28 22.72 -5.77
C LEU A 130 -0.03 23.47 -5.96
N LEU A 131 -0.07 24.48 -6.83
CA LEU A 131 -1.30 25.23 -7.07
C LEU A 131 -2.41 24.36 -7.69
N GLU A 132 -2.07 23.43 -8.60
CA GLU A 132 -3.04 22.46 -9.13
C GLU A 132 -3.56 21.50 -8.05
N CYS A 133 -2.69 21.03 -7.14
CA CYS A 133 -3.12 20.19 -6.01
C CYS A 133 -4.04 20.96 -5.05
N VAL A 134 -3.72 22.22 -4.74
CA VAL A 134 -4.58 23.08 -3.93
C VAL A 134 -5.91 23.31 -4.63
N ALA A 135 -5.92 23.60 -5.93
CA ALA A 135 -7.15 23.79 -6.69
C ALA A 135 -8.06 22.55 -6.63
N GLU A 136 -7.48 21.34 -6.63
CA GLU A 136 -8.24 20.09 -6.52
C GLU A 136 -8.87 19.84 -5.15
N LEU A 137 -8.26 20.34 -4.07
CA LEU A 137 -8.79 20.21 -2.69
C LEU A 137 -9.87 21.25 -2.37
N VAL A 138 -9.96 22.31 -3.17
CA VAL A 138 -11.00 23.33 -3.02
C VAL A 138 -12.28 22.88 -3.77
N PRO A 139 -13.49 23.12 -3.22
CA PRO A 139 -14.75 22.77 -3.87
C PRO A 139 -14.85 23.19 -5.33
N GLN A 140 -15.46 22.33 -6.16
CA GLN A 140 -15.49 22.47 -7.62
C GLN A 140 -16.08 23.81 -8.09
N ASP A 141 -17.15 24.28 -7.46
CA ASP A 141 -17.85 25.52 -7.85
C ASP A 141 -17.27 26.79 -7.21
N SER A 142 -16.12 26.69 -6.54
CA SER A 142 -15.54 27.84 -5.86
C SER A 142 -14.83 28.79 -6.83
N GLU A 143 -15.05 30.09 -6.63
CA GLU A 143 -14.28 31.17 -7.26
C GLU A 143 -12.77 30.99 -7.05
N ARG A 144 -12.38 30.42 -5.90
CA ARG A 144 -10.99 30.17 -5.54
C ARG A 144 -10.32 29.13 -6.43
N ARG A 145 -10.98 27.99 -6.66
CA ARG A 145 -10.50 26.96 -7.59
C ARG A 145 -10.31 27.54 -8.99
N ARG A 146 -11.26 28.36 -9.45
CA ARG A 146 -11.17 29.02 -10.76
C ARG A 146 -9.92 29.90 -10.85
N ARG A 147 -9.69 30.79 -9.86
CA ARG A 147 -8.52 31.68 -9.84
C ARG A 147 -7.19 30.95 -9.80
N LEU A 148 -7.09 29.85 -9.05
CA LEU A 148 -5.87 29.03 -9.02
C LEU A 148 -5.58 28.43 -10.40
N ARG A 149 -6.61 27.90 -11.07
CA ARG A 149 -6.47 27.31 -12.41
C ARG A 149 -6.17 28.36 -13.49
N GLU A 150 -6.84 29.50 -13.44
CA GLU A 150 -6.59 30.65 -14.32
C GLU A 150 -5.15 31.14 -14.18
N TRP A 151 -4.61 31.18 -12.95
CA TRP A 151 -3.21 31.53 -12.73
C TRP A 151 -2.25 30.53 -13.38
N CYS A 152 -2.48 29.22 -13.19
CA CYS A 152 -1.65 28.18 -13.79
C CYS A 152 -1.68 28.23 -15.34
N GLU A 153 -2.85 28.50 -15.92
CA GLU A 153 -3.00 28.68 -17.37
C GLU A 153 -2.25 29.91 -17.87
N ALA A 154 -2.42 31.05 -17.20
CA ALA A 154 -1.74 32.29 -17.55
C ALA A 154 -0.21 32.12 -17.48
N TRP A 155 0.30 31.48 -16.43
CA TRP A 155 1.72 31.17 -16.32
C TRP A 155 2.19 30.21 -17.44
N ALA A 156 1.46 29.11 -17.69
CA ALA A 156 1.85 28.13 -18.70
C ALA A 156 1.88 28.72 -20.12
N SER A 157 1.00 29.67 -20.43
CA SER A 157 0.99 30.38 -21.71
C SER A 157 2.21 31.27 -21.94
N GLY A 158 2.82 31.77 -20.85
CA GLY A 158 4.01 32.63 -20.88
C GLY A 158 5.35 31.89 -20.71
N ALA A 159 5.33 30.68 -20.14
CA ALA A 159 6.54 29.95 -19.71
C ALA A 159 7.29 29.17 -20.82
N GLY A 160 6.72 29.08 -22.04
CA GLY A 160 7.38 28.48 -23.20
C GLY A 160 6.67 27.27 -23.79
N ALA A 161 7.15 26.80 -24.94
CA ALA A 161 6.53 25.74 -25.73
C ALA A 161 6.45 24.40 -24.95
N GLY A 162 5.26 23.77 -24.96
CA GLY A 162 5.02 22.48 -24.30
C GLY A 162 4.48 22.56 -22.86
N THR A 163 4.54 23.74 -22.23
CA THR A 163 4.10 23.91 -20.84
C THR A 163 2.57 23.80 -20.68
N GLU A 164 1.79 24.33 -21.63
CA GLU A 164 0.32 24.20 -21.63
C GLU A 164 -0.12 22.73 -21.75
N GLU A 165 0.55 21.96 -22.62
CA GLU A 165 0.29 20.53 -22.80
C GLU A 165 0.70 19.74 -21.56
N ALA A 166 1.82 20.10 -20.92
CA ALA A 166 2.24 19.52 -19.66
C ALA A 166 1.22 19.78 -18.54
N LEU A 167 0.68 21.00 -18.47
CA LEU A 167 -0.38 21.39 -17.54
C LEU A 167 -1.68 20.62 -17.79
N ARG A 168 -2.12 20.51 -19.05
CA ARG A 168 -3.30 19.71 -19.44
C ARG A 168 -3.15 18.26 -19.03
N ARG A 169 -2.02 17.63 -19.35
CA ARG A 169 -1.72 16.24 -18.94
C ARG A 169 -1.68 16.09 -17.42
N ARG A 170 -1.22 17.11 -16.69
CA ARG A 170 -1.22 17.09 -15.22
C ARG A 170 -2.65 17.14 -14.67
N ARG A 171 -3.51 17.99 -15.22
CA ARG A 171 -4.94 18.06 -14.86
C ARG A 171 -5.69 16.78 -15.15
N GLU A 172 -5.47 16.20 -16.33
CA GLU A 172 -6.03 14.90 -16.67
C GLU A 172 -5.57 13.83 -15.68
N ARG A 173 -4.29 13.84 -15.28
CA ARG A 173 -3.76 12.93 -14.25
C ARG A 173 -4.34 13.17 -12.86
N LEU A 174 -4.58 14.43 -12.48
CA LEU A 174 -5.15 14.82 -11.19
C LEU A 174 -6.66 14.63 -11.11
N GLY A 175 -7.36 14.66 -12.25
CA GLY A 175 -8.81 14.51 -12.37
C GLY A 175 -9.27 13.12 -12.82
N ALA A 176 -8.36 12.22 -13.21
CA ALA A 176 -8.71 10.85 -13.62
C ALA A 176 -9.29 10.06 -12.43
N PRO A 177 -10.53 9.55 -12.51
CA PRO A 177 -11.10 8.70 -11.47
C PRO A 177 -10.39 7.34 -11.43
N GLY A 178 -10.11 6.85 -10.21
CA GLY A 178 -9.51 5.52 -9.99
C GLY A 178 -7.99 5.49 -9.88
N ARG A 179 -7.35 6.62 -9.55
CA ARG A 179 -5.92 6.68 -9.19
C ARG A 179 -5.80 6.98 -7.69
N PRO A 180 -4.86 6.37 -6.95
CA PRO A 180 -4.65 6.70 -5.54
C PRO A 180 -4.35 8.21 -5.40
N GLY A 181 -5.28 8.95 -4.80
CA GLY A 181 -5.16 10.38 -4.51
C GLY A 181 -5.95 11.34 -5.41
N THR A 182 -6.85 10.85 -6.28
CA THR A 182 -7.83 11.72 -6.96
C THR A 182 -9.18 11.69 -6.24
N THR A 183 -9.80 12.86 -6.06
CA THR A 183 -11.16 13.07 -5.52
C THR A 183 -12.24 12.64 -6.53
N GLY A 184 -12.01 11.53 -7.23
CA GLY A 184 -13.08 10.75 -7.85
C GLY A 184 -13.93 10.10 -6.75
N PRO A 185 -15.09 9.49 -7.11
CA PRO A 185 -15.88 8.74 -6.13
C PRO A 185 -14.96 7.77 -5.40
N SER A 186 -14.93 7.90 -4.07
CA SER A 186 -14.11 7.08 -3.17
C SER A 186 -14.09 5.64 -3.66
N ASP A 187 -12.91 5.05 -3.81
CA ASP A 187 -12.80 3.62 -4.06
C ASP A 187 -13.28 2.92 -2.79
N GLY A 188 -14.60 2.70 -2.66
CA GLY A 188 -15.32 2.29 -1.43
C GLY A 188 -14.87 0.95 -0.84
N ASP A 189 -13.80 0.39 -1.40
CA ASP A 189 -13.17 -0.87 -1.10
C ASP A 189 -11.86 -0.73 -0.34
N VAL A 190 -11.30 0.48 -0.24
CA VAL A 190 -10.11 0.74 0.57
C VAL A 190 -10.55 1.09 2.00
N PRO A 191 -10.26 0.25 3.01
CA PRO A 191 -10.69 0.52 4.37
C PRO A 191 -9.70 1.42 5.12
N ARG A 192 -10.18 2.07 6.17
CA ARG A 192 -9.33 2.44 7.30
C ARG A 192 -8.81 1.16 7.93
N CYS A 193 -7.49 1.01 8.03
CA CYS A 193 -6.93 -0.26 8.50
C CYS A 193 -5.56 -0.13 9.15
N LEU A 194 -5.31 -1.06 10.08
CA LEU A 194 -3.97 -1.38 10.57
C LEU A 194 -3.49 -2.62 9.81
N ILE A 195 -2.32 -2.51 9.19
CA ILE A 195 -1.64 -3.66 8.59
C ILE A 195 -0.54 -4.09 9.55
N VAL A 196 -0.49 -5.37 9.92
CA VAL A 196 0.55 -5.95 10.78
C VAL A 196 1.26 -7.04 10.01
N MET A 197 2.52 -6.80 9.67
CA MET A 197 3.38 -7.81 9.05
C MET A 197 4.18 -8.53 10.13
N VAL A 198 4.22 -9.86 10.07
CA VAL A 198 5.01 -10.71 10.96
C VAL A 198 5.92 -11.57 10.10
N ASP A 199 7.21 -11.55 10.36
CA ASP A 199 8.23 -12.33 9.63
C ASP A 199 9.14 -13.07 10.61
N PRO A 200 9.09 -14.42 10.68
CA PRO A 200 9.98 -15.21 11.52
C PRO A 200 11.44 -15.02 11.15
N ALA A 201 12.31 -15.01 12.15
CA ALA A 201 13.75 -15.03 11.93
C ALA A 201 14.19 -16.34 11.25
N LEU A 202 15.15 -16.24 10.33
CA LEU A 202 15.67 -17.39 9.56
C LEU A 202 16.80 -18.15 10.27
N ASP A 203 17.21 -17.69 11.44
CA ASP A 203 18.30 -18.26 12.25
C ASP A 203 17.85 -19.41 13.16
N GLY A 204 16.57 -19.80 13.09
CA GLY A 204 15.98 -20.85 13.92
C GLY A 204 15.67 -20.42 15.36
N SER A 205 15.85 -19.15 15.69
CA SER A 205 15.38 -18.57 16.94
C SER A 205 13.85 -18.47 16.97
N PRO A 206 13.22 -18.32 18.15
CA PRO A 206 11.79 -18.02 18.25
C PRO A 206 11.47 -16.56 17.93
N ASP A 207 12.44 -15.78 17.44
CA ASP A 207 12.24 -14.37 17.16
C ASP A 207 11.39 -14.17 15.91
N ILE A 208 10.54 -13.15 15.99
CA ILE A 208 9.74 -12.66 14.88
C ILE A 208 9.98 -11.16 14.76
N TYR A 209 10.06 -10.69 13.53
CA TYR A 209 10.13 -9.28 13.21
C TYR A 209 8.74 -8.80 12.87
N VAL A 210 8.31 -7.73 13.54
CA VAL A 210 6.96 -7.18 13.38
C VAL A 210 7.05 -5.73 12.97
N ARG A 211 6.35 -5.39 11.89
CA ARG A 211 6.20 -4.02 11.41
C ARG A 211 4.72 -3.76 11.17
N HIS A 212 4.30 -2.52 11.36
CA HIS A 212 2.92 -2.15 11.11
C HIS A 212 2.83 -0.92 10.20
N TRP A 213 1.66 -0.75 9.59
CA TRP A 213 1.30 0.45 8.86
C TRP A 213 -0.13 0.85 9.20
N VAL A 214 -0.42 2.14 9.20
CA VAL A 214 -1.76 2.67 9.44
C VAL A 214 -2.26 3.36 8.17
N ASN A 215 -3.35 2.85 7.60
CA ASN A 215 -4.13 3.56 6.59
C ASN A 215 -5.23 4.36 7.29
N ARG A 216 -5.08 5.69 7.31
CA ARG A 216 -5.91 6.58 8.14
C ARG A 216 -7.31 6.80 7.59
N THR A 217 -7.46 6.87 6.26
CA THR A 217 -8.69 7.30 5.61
C THR A 217 -9.20 6.20 4.68
N ALA A 218 -10.51 5.89 4.75
CA ALA A 218 -11.13 5.00 3.77
C ALA A 218 -11.14 5.63 2.38
N GLY A 219 -11.26 4.81 1.34
CA GLY A 219 -11.29 5.28 -0.05
C GLY A 219 -9.93 5.61 -0.66
N HIS A 220 -8.86 5.64 0.14
CA HIS A 220 -7.52 5.98 -0.32
C HIS A 220 -6.46 5.08 0.34
N TRP A 221 -5.55 4.52 -0.46
CA TRP A 221 -4.48 3.65 0.02
C TRP A 221 -3.18 4.45 0.13
N ALA A 222 -2.86 4.89 1.34
CA ALA A 222 -1.60 5.53 1.69
C ALA A 222 -1.16 5.12 3.12
N PRO A 223 -0.84 3.83 3.32
CA PRO A 223 -0.48 3.32 4.63
C PRO A 223 0.85 3.92 5.11
N VAL A 224 0.85 4.56 6.28
CA VAL A 224 2.05 5.15 6.90
C VAL A 224 2.75 4.08 7.74
N SER A 225 4.05 3.88 7.49
CA SER A 225 4.83 2.86 8.17
C SER A 225 5.21 3.24 9.60
N GLY A 226 5.11 2.27 10.51
CA GLY A 226 5.69 2.34 11.85
C GLY A 226 7.06 1.67 11.94
N ALA A 227 7.64 1.70 13.14
CA ALA A 227 8.93 1.08 13.41
C ALA A 227 8.88 -0.45 13.27
N LEU A 228 10.02 -1.02 12.82
CA LEU A 228 10.29 -2.45 12.90
C LEU A 228 10.69 -2.79 14.34
N GLU A 229 10.03 -3.78 14.94
CA GLU A 229 10.32 -4.25 16.29
C GLU A 229 10.58 -5.77 16.26
N ARG A 230 11.45 -6.24 17.16
CA ARG A 230 11.66 -7.67 17.41
C ARG A 230 10.71 -8.14 18.51
N ALA A 231 10.05 -9.26 18.29
CA ALA A 231 9.13 -9.89 19.21
C ALA A 231 9.30 -11.42 19.19
N THR A 232 8.46 -12.12 19.93
CA THR A 232 8.33 -13.58 19.93
C THR A 232 6.84 -13.93 19.77
N PRO A 233 6.46 -15.17 19.45
CA PRO A 233 5.07 -15.57 19.37
C PRO A 233 4.24 -15.24 20.63
N SER A 234 4.84 -15.33 21.82
CA SER A 234 4.16 -15.01 23.09
C SER A 234 4.00 -13.50 23.33
N THR A 235 4.86 -12.67 22.75
CA THR A 235 4.81 -11.20 22.91
C THR A 235 4.14 -10.48 21.74
N LEU A 236 3.72 -11.20 20.70
CA LEU A 236 3.03 -10.66 19.54
C LEU A 236 1.76 -9.88 19.92
N GLY A 237 0.96 -10.40 20.86
CA GLY A 237 -0.27 -9.74 21.32
C GLY A 237 0.00 -8.33 21.87
N THR A 238 1.05 -8.17 22.69
CA THR A 238 1.45 -6.85 23.23
C THR A 238 1.94 -5.89 22.16
N PHE A 239 2.60 -6.38 21.10
CA PHE A 239 2.97 -5.54 19.96
C PHE A 239 1.72 -5.06 19.21
N VAL A 240 0.80 -6.00 18.91
CA VAL A 240 -0.44 -5.71 18.19
C VAL A 240 -1.27 -4.69 18.97
N GLU A 241 -1.37 -4.81 20.29
CA GLU A 241 -2.04 -3.84 21.16
C GLU A 241 -1.46 -2.43 21.02
N ARG A 242 -0.13 -2.28 21.06
CA ARG A 242 0.52 -0.97 20.87
C ARG A 242 0.23 -0.40 19.48
N ALA A 243 0.26 -1.25 18.45
CA ALA A 243 -0.02 -0.84 17.07
C ALA A 243 -1.49 -0.43 16.88
N VAL A 244 -2.42 -1.14 17.51
CA VAL A 244 -3.85 -0.79 17.56
C VAL A 244 -4.03 0.57 18.22
N ARG A 245 -3.45 0.79 19.40
CA ARG A 245 -3.56 2.09 20.09
C ARG A 245 -3.06 3.26 19.23
N ARG A 246 -1.95 3.09 18.50
CA ARG A 246 -1.44 4.09 17.54
C ARG A 246 -2.41 4.33 16.37
N GLY A 247 -3.04 3.26 15.87
CA GLY A 247 -4.08 3.36 14.84
C GLY A 247 -5.28 4.18 15.35
N GLU A 248 -5.78 3.84 16.54
CA GLU A 248 -6.90 4.54 17.20
C GLU A 248 -6.62 6.03 17.40
N GLU A 249 -5.39 6.40 17.81
CA GLU A 249 -4.98 7.80 17.91
C GLU A 249 -5.11 8.55 16.57
N HIS A 250 -4.87 7.88 15.43
CA HIS A 250 -5.03 8.46 14.11
C HIS A 250 -6.49 8.56 13.64
N TRP A 251 -7.35 7.62 14.06
CA TRP A 251 -8.76 7.61 13.63
C TRP A 251 -9.67 8.45 14.53
N ALA A 252 -9.27 8.68 15.79
CA ALA A 252 -10.06 9.39 16.79
C ALA A 252 -10.48 10.81 16.37
N ASP A 253 -9.66 11.52 15.59
CA ASP A 253 -10.00 12.88 15.13
C ASP A 253 -11.09 12.86 14.06
N ALA A 254 -11.00 11.94 13.09
CA ALA A 254 -12.01 11.75 12.06
C ALA A 254 -13.34 11.24 12.64
N ASP A 255 -13.28 10.34 13.62
CA ASP A 255 -14.46 9.81 14.31
C ASP A 255 -15.16 10.88 15.16
N ARG A 256 -14.40 11.69 15.92
CA ARG A 256 -14.95 12.81 16.71
C ARG A 256 -15.63 13.86 15.84
N ALA A 257 -15.12 14.08 14.63
CA ALA A 257 -15.71 14.99 13.66
C ALA A 257 -16.89 14.34 12.88
N GLY A 258 -17.17 13.06 13.08
CA GLY A 258 -18.21 12.31 12.37
C GLY A 258 -17.96 12.17 10.87
N GLN A 259 -16.70 12.27 10.44
CA GLN A 259 -16.32 12.40 9.03
C GLN A 259 -16.22 11.05 8.30
N ASP A 260 -15.90 9.96 9.02
CA ASP A 260 -15.79 8.63 8.44
C ASP A 260 -16.30 7.57 9.44
N PRO A 261 -17.49 6.97 9.25
CA PRO A 261 -18.02 5.93 10.13
C PRO A 261 -17.60 4.51 9.70
N SER A 262 -16.66 4.37 8.75
CA SER A 262 -16.31 3.06 8.18
C SER A 262 -15.68 2.12 9.22
N PRO A 263 -16.00 0.81 9.20
CA PRO A 263 -15.39 -0.14 10.12
C PRO A 263 -13.87 -0.19 9.93
N ILE A 264 -13.14 -0.40 11.04
CA ILE A 264 -11.69 -0.53 11.03
C ILE A 264 -11.32 -2.00 10.75
N HIS A 265 -10.39 -2.19 9.82
CA HIS A 265 -9.83 -3.50 9.52
C HIS A 265 -8.45 -3.68 10.18
N ILE A 266 -8.16 -4.91 10.60
CA ILE A 266 -6.79 -5.31 10.96
C ILE A 266 -6.35 -6.42 10.01
N GLU A 267 -5.38 -6.11 9.16
CA GLU A 267 -4.87 -7.02 8.14
C GLU A 267 -3.53 -7.63 8.61
N PHE A 268 -3.49 -8.95 8.84
CA PHE A 268 -2.26 -9.65 9.18
C PHE A 268 -1.57 -10.18 7.94
N VAL A 269 -0.40 -9.62 7.60
CA VAL A 269 0.46 -10.10 6.53
C VAL A 269 1.41 -11.15 7.12
N LEU A 270 1.12 -12.41 6.86
CA LEU A 270 1.82 -13.55 7.49
C LEU A 270 2.48 -14.44 6.43
N PRO A 271 3.61 -15.09 6.75
CA PRO A 271 4.13 -16.17 5.93
C PRO A 271 3.21 -17.39 6.00
N TYR A 272 3.40 -18.32 5.05
CA TYR A 272 2.66 -19.58 4.97
C TYR A 272 2.67 -20.38 6.28
N SER A 273 3.80 -20.41 6.99
CA SER A 273 3.94 -21.10 8.27
C SER A 273 3.04 -20.54 9.37
N MET A 274 2.60 -19.28 9.23
CA MET A 274 1.80 -18.58 10.23
C MET A 274 0.34 -18.36 9.81
N LEU A 275 -0.06 -18.70 8.58
CA LEU A 275 -1.44 -18.44 8.11
C LEU A 275 -2.51 -19.16 8.97
N ASN A 276 -2.20 -20.29 9.60
CA ASN A 276 -3.16 -20.99 10.47
C ASN A 276 -3.22 -20.45 11.92
N HIS A 277 -2.41 -19.45 12.28
CA HIS A 277 -2.38 -18.91 13.64
C HIS A 277 -3.66 -18.15 14.02
N ASP A 278 -3.94 -18.11 15.33
CA ASP A 278 -5.08 -17.36 15.86
C ASP A 278 -4.83 -15.88 16.10
N VAL A 279 -4.75 -15.13 14.99
CA VAL A 279 -4.60 -13.67 15.07
C VAL A 279 -5.88 -12.97 15.52
N ALA A 280 -7.07 -13.43 15.12
CA ALA A 280 -8.33 -12.81 15.52
C ALA A 280 -8.66 -13.04 17.00
N GLY A 281 -8.15 -14.13 17.58
CA GLY A 281 -8.20 -14.49 18.99
C GLY A 281 -7.11 -13.84 19.84
N LEU A 282 -6.19 -13.05 19.26
CA LEU A 282 -5.24 -12.28 20.07
C LEU A 282 -6.02 -11.36 21.01
N GLY A 283 -5.83 -11.58 22.31
CA GLY A 283 -6.48 -10.78 23.33
C GLY A 283 -5.73 -9.47 23.55
N LEU A 284 -6.47 -8.36 23.67
CA LEU A 284 -5.94 -7.11 24.18
C LEU A 284 -6.19 -7.06 25.69
N PRO A 285 -5.15 -7.02 26.55
CA PRO A 285 -5.36 -6.84 27.97
C PRO A 285 -5.95 -5.44 28.22
N GLU A 286 -7.16 -5.39 28.77
CA GLU A 286 -7.75 -4.14 29.22
C GLU A 286 -7.37 -3.86 30.67
N ALA A 287 -7.21 -2.59 31.00
CA ALA A 287 -6.85 -2.18 32.35
C ALA A 287 -7.97 -2.57 33.33
N GLY A 288 -7.73 -3.62 34.12
CA GLY A 288 -8.64 -4.09 35.17
C GLY A 288 -9.53 -5.29 34.79
N GLU A 289 -9.35 -5.91 33.62
CA GLU A 289 -10.03 -7.15 33.25
C GLU A 289 -9.10 -8.37 33.38
N ASP A 290 -9.63 -9.48 33.92
CA ASP A 290 -8.87 -10.73 34.15
C ASP A 290 -8.71 -11.56 32.86
N GLU A 291 -9.57 -11.37 31.85
CA GLU A 291 -9.54 -12.12 30.59
C GLU A 291 -9.50 -11.16 29.39
N PRO A 292 -8.49 -11.26 28.51
CA PRO A 292 -8.31 -10.30 27.43
C PRO A 292 -9.33 -10.52 26.30
N VAL A 293 -9.96 -9.43 25.84
CA VAL A 293 -10.98 -9.48 24.78
C VAL A 293 -10.32 -9.75 23.41
N PRO A 294 -10.77 -10.75 22.63
CA PRO A 294 -10.26 -11.01 21.29
C PRO A 294 -10.41 -9.81 20.34
N ILE A 295 -9.35 -9.46 19.61
CA ILE A 295 -9.40 -8.34 18.64
C ILE A 295 -10.47 -8.53 17.56
N GLY A 296 -10.81 -9.77 17.21
CA GLY A 296 -11.82 -10.10 16.22
C GLY A 296 -13.24 -9.66 16.59
N LEU A 297 -13.48 -9.29 17.85
CA LEU A 297 -14.74 -8.74 18.34
C LEU A 297 -14.83 -7.21 18.21
N ARG A 298 -13.71 -6.52 17.98
CA ARG A 298 -13.67 -5.06 17.81
C ARG A 298 -13.44 -4.65 16.36
N TYR A 299 -12.64 -5.44 15.65
CA TYR A 299 -12.16 -5.10 14.32
C TYR A 299 -12.50 -6.18 13.28
N TYR A 300 -12.50 -5.77 12.02
CA TYR A 300 -12.59 -6.70 10.90
C TYR A 300 -11.20 -7.29 10.64
N VAL A 301 -10.94 -8.47 11.20
CA VAL A 301 -9.63 -9.13 11.13
C VAL A 301 -9.55 -10.13 9.97
N HIS A 302 -8.54 -10.00 9.12
CA HIS A 302 -8.28 -10.93 8.01
C HIS A 302 -6.78 -11.12 7.73
N LEU A 303 -6.48 -12.20 7.02
CA LEU A 303 -5.13 -12.64 6.67
C LEU A 303 -4.75 -12.22 5.25
N ARG A 304 -3.48 -11.93 5.07
CA ARG A 304 -2.80 -11.65 3.80
C ARG A 304 -1.50 -12.44 3.76
N SER A 305 -0.98 -12.71 2.57
CA SER A 305 0.24 -13.52 2.42
C SER A 305 1.46 -12.63 2.26
N LEU A 306 2.45 -12.86 3.11
CA LEU A 306 3.76 -12.22 3.03
C LEU A 306 4.49 -12.60 1.74
N GLU A 307 4.36 -13.85 1.29
CA GLU A 307 4.91 -14.31 0.02
C GLU A 307 4.29 -13.55 -1.16
N ARG A 308 2.99 -13.23 -1.08
CA ARG A 308 2.34 -12.37 -2.09
C ARG A 308 2.92 -10.97 -2.11
N MET A 309 3.15 -10.37 -0.94
CA MET A 309 3.73 -9.02 -0.85
C MET A 309 5.17 -8.97 -1.38
N ARG A 310 5.94 -10.07 -1.21
CA ARG A 310 7.33 -10.18 -1.67
C ARG A 310 7.47 -10.54 -3.15
N THR A 311 6.40 -11.05 -3.78
CA THR A 311 6.45 -11.52 -5.16
C THR A 311 6.70 -10.36 -6.14
N ARG A 312 7.71 -10.53 -6.99
CA ARG A 312 8.05 -9.57 -8.06
C ARG A 312 7.77 -10.07 -9.48
N ASP A 313 7.27 -11.31 -9.65
CA ASP A 313 6.96 -11.88 -10.97
C ASP A 313 5.78 -11.13 -11.65
N PRO A 314 6.03 -10.40 -12.77
CA PRO A 314 4.99 -9.65 -13.45
C PRO A 314 3.84 -10.52 -13.98
N ALA A 315 4.12 -11.77 -14.40
CA ALA A 315 3.11 -12.67 -14.94
C ALA A 315 2.16 -13.12 -13.84
N GLN A 316 2.70 -13.45 -12.67
CA GLN A 316 1.93 -13.80 -11.49
C GLN A 316 1.10 -12.61 -10.98
N LEU A 317 1.70 -11.43 -10.86
CA LEU A 317 0.99 -10.20 -10.47
C LEU A 317 -0.18 -9.88 -11.41
N ARG A 318 0.02 -10.08 -12.73
CA ARG A 318 -1.07 -9.92 -13.72
C ARG A 318 -2.21 -10.92 -13.47
N ARG A 319 -1.91 -12.20 -13.24
CA ARG A 319 -2.95 -13.22 -12.94
C ARG A 319 -3.75 -12.84 -11.69
N TRP A 320 -3.08 -12.37 -10.65
CA TRP A 320 -3.73 -11.97 -9.40
C TRP A 320 -4.68 -10.80 -9.60
N ARG A 321 -4.22 -9.75 -10.29
CA ARG A 321 -5.05 -8.57 -10.60
C ARG A 321 -6.29 -8.94 -11.43
N LEU A 322 -6.13 -9.79 -12.45
CA LEU A 322 -7.26 -10.25 -13.27
C LEU A 322 -8.27 -11.07 -12.46
N ARG A 323 -7.80 -12.00 -11.61
CA ARG A 323 -8.69 -12.81 -10.77
C ARG A 323 -9.38 -11.97 -9.69
N TRP A 324 -8.69 -10.97 -9.13
CA TRP A 324 -9.32 -9.99 -8.23
C TRP A 324 -10.38 -9.17 -8.95
N GLN A 325 -10.11 -8.63 -10.13
CA GLN A 325 -11.11 -7.92 -10.93
C GLN A 325 -12.34 -8.80 -11.23
N ALA A 326 -12.14 -10.08 -11.55
CA ALA A 326 -13.22 -11.03 -11.73
C ALA A 326 -14.04 -11.25 -10.45
N LEU A 327 -13.38 -11.36 -9.29
CA LEU A 327 -14.03 -11.42 -7.98
C LEU A 327 -14.87 -10.17 -7.69
N ARG A 328 -14.34 -8.99 -8.04
CA ARG A 328 -15.01 -7.69 -7.83
C ARG A 328 -16.20 -7.47 -8.76
N ALA A 329 -16.12 -7.95 -9.99
CA ALA A 329 -17.20 -7.84 -10.98
C ALA A 329 -18.35 -8.84 -10.75
N ALA A 330 -18.10 -9.91 -9.99
CA ALA A 330 -19.10 -10.92 -9.68
C ALA A 330 -20.00 -10.48 -8.51
N SER A 331 -21.27 -10.91 -8.52
CA SER A 331 -22.21 -10.67 -7.41
C SER A 331 -21.84 -11.43 -6.13
N ALA A 332 -21.14 -12.54 -6.26
CA ALA A 332 -20.60 -13.37 -5.18
C ALA A 332 -19.35 -14.10 -5.67
N ALA A 333 -18.48 -14.51 -4.74
CA ALA A 333 -17.33 -15.33 -5.09
C ALA A 333 -17.79 -16.72 -5.56
N ARG A 334 -17.03 -17.34 -6.48
CA ARG A 334 -17.25 -18.73 -6.86
C ARG A 334 -16.23 -19.62 -6.13
N PRO A 335 -16.67 -20.44 -5.15
CA PRO A 335 -15.78 -21.32 -4.42
C PRO A 335 -15.23 -22.45 -5.29
N HIS A 336 -13.99 -22.84 -4.99
CA HIS A 336 -13.42 -24.13 -5.35
C HIS A 336 -12.91 -24.83 -4.09
N SER A 337 -13.62 -25.86 -3.67
CA SER A 337 -13.41 -26.48 -2.35
C SER A 337 -12.34 -27.58 -2.40
N TRP A 338 -11.46 -27.60 -1.40
CA TRP A 338 -10.53 -28.71 -1.13
C TRP A 338 -11.08 -29.56 0.01
N THR A 339 -11.37 -30.83 -0.26
CA THR A 339 -12.02 -31.74 0.69
C THR A 339 -11.05 -32.69 1.41
N GLY A 340 -9.77 -32.68 1.06
CA GLY A 340 -8.76 -33.56 1.68
C GLY A 340 -8.92 -35.07 1.41
N ALA A 341 -9.93 -35.48 0.65
CA ALA A 341 -10.28 -36.89 0.43
C ALA A 341 -9.28 -37.67 -0.46
N ASP A 342 -8.40 -36.97 -1.17
CA ASP A 342 -7.30 -37.57 -1.93
C ASP A 342 -6.04 -36.71 -1.78
N PRO A 343 -5.27 -36.89 -0.68
CA PRO A 343 -4.04 -36.15 -0.45
C PRO A 343 -2.89 -36.65 -1.35
N THR A 344 -3.14 -37.55 -2.31
CA THR A 344 -2.12 -37.94 -3.28
C THR A 344 -1.73 -36.77 -4.16
N THR A 345 -0.51 -36.80 -4.70
CA THR A 345 -0.01 -35.82 -5.68
C THR A 345 -0.96 -35.68 -6.88
N THR A 346 -1.71 -36.73 -7.22
CA THR A 346 -2.68 -36.72 -8.33
C THR A 346 -3.91 -35.86 -8.00
N GLY A 347 -4.49 -35.99 -6.81
CA GLY A 347 -5.64 -35.21 -6.36
C GLY A 347 -5.34 -33.71 -6.33
N LEU A 348 -4.22 -33.32 -5.71
CA LEU A 348 -3.76 -31.92 -5.69
C LEU A 348 -3.52 -31.37 -7.10
N ARG A 349 -2.90 -32.15 -7.99
CA ARG A 349 -2.65 -31.74 -9.38
C ARG A 349 -3.96 -31.46 -10.12
N ILE A 350 -4.95 -32.35 -10.03
CA ILE A 350 -6.26 -32.16 -10.69
C ILE A 350 -6.95 -30.91 -10.12
N TRP A 351 -6.94 -30.76 -8.80
CA TRP A 351 -7.55 -29.61 -8.13
C TRP A 351 -6.91 -28.29 -8.57
N ARG A 352 -5.58 -28.21 -8.62
CA ARG A 352 -4.84 -27.04 -9.11
C ARG A 352 -5.11 -26.76 -10.59
N ASN A 353 -5.14 -27.80 -11.43
CA ASN A 353 -5.40 -27.63 -12.86
C ASN A 353 -6.78 -27.02 -13.12
N LYS A 354 -7.78 -27.29 -12.26
CA LYS A 354 -9.09 -26.62 -12.35
C LYS A 354 -8.99 -25.12 -12.08
N LEU A 355 -8.22 -24.69 -11.08
CA LEU A 355 -7.97 -23.26 -10.82
C LEU A 355 -7.30 -22.56 -12.00
N VAL A 356 -6.35 -23.24 -12.65
CA VAL A 356 -5.67 -22.71 -13.84
C VAL A 356 -6.65 -22.61 -15.03
N ALA A 357 -7.46 -23.65 -15.23
CA ALA A 357 -8.38 -23.73 -16.36
C ALA A 357 -9.57 -22.77 -16.24
N ASP A 358 -10.02 -22.45 -15.02
CA ASP A 358 -11.17 -21.59 -14.77
C ASP A 358 -10.78 -20.35 -13.93
N GLN A 359 -10.71 -19.20 -14.60
CA GLN A 359 -10.42 -17.91 -13.97
C GLN A 359 -11.59 -17.34 -13.16
N HIS A 360 -12.79 -17.89 -13.31
CA HIS A 360 -13.97 -17.46 -12.55
C HIS A 360 -14.04 -18.09 -11.16
N LEU A 361 -13.23 -19.11 -10.86
CA LEU A 361 -13.04 -19.60 -9.50
C LEU A 361 -12.26 -18.55 -8.71
N THR A 362 -12.95 -17.78 -7.88
CA THR A 362 -12.39 -16.56 -7.25
C THR A 362 -12.20 -16.69 -5.74
N ALA A 363 -12.71 -17.75 -5.14
CA ALA A 363 -12.48 -18.12 -3.75
C ALA A 363 -12.14 -19.60 -3.61
N VAL A 364 -11.46 -19.97 -2.53
CA VAL A 364 -11.27 -21.37 -2.14
C VAL A 364 -11.75 -21.61 -0.71
N THR A 365 -12.20 -22.81 -0.44
CA THR A 365 -12.51 -23.27 0.91
C THR A 365 -11.74 -24.55 1.18
N LEU A 366 -11.22 -24.69 2.40
CA LEU A 366 -10.43 -25.86 2.78
C LEU A 366 -11.15 -26.59 3.92
N SER A 367 -11.34 -27.89 3.75
CA SER A 367 -11.97 -28.77 4.75
C SER A 367 -11.00 -29.25 5.83
N ALA A 368 -9.79 -28.70 5.86
CA ALA A 368 -8.73 -29.00 6.82
C ALA A 368 -7.89 -27.74 7.06
N PRO A 369 -7.20 -27.64 8.20
CA PRO A 369 -6.38 -26.49 8.52
C PRO A 369 -5.20 -26.35 7.56
N ALA A 370 -4.76 -25.12 7.37
CA ALA A 370 -3.64 -24.77 6.50
C ALA A 370 -2.28 -25.10 7.15
N LEU A 371 -2.07 -26.38 7.43
CA LEU A 371 -0.84 -26.94 8.00
C LEU A 371 -0.16 -27.86 6.98
N GLU A 372 1.16 -28.06 7.13
CA GLU A 372 1.92 -28.99 6.29
C GLU A 372 1.35 -30.40 6.36
N GLY A 373 1.27 -31.06 5.19
CA GLY A 373 0.65 -32.38 5.07
C GLY A 373 -0.88 -32.38 5.17
N GLN A 374 -1.51 -31.21 5.29
CA GLN A 374 -2.97 -31.04 5.32
C GLN A 374 -3.43 -30.13 4.16
N ALA A 375 -3.92 -28.92 4.44
CA ALA A 375 -4.43 -28.02 3.40
C ALA A 375 -3.48 -26.88 3.02
N LEU A 376 -2.24 -26.88 3.52
CA LEU A 376 -1.28 -25.81 3.20
C LEU A 376 -0.87 -25.82 1.72
N GLU A 377 -0.63 -26.98 1.12
CA GLU A 377 -0.22 -27.11 -0.28
C GLU A 377 -1.34 -26.65 -1.25
N PRO A 378 -2.61 -27.03 -1.06
CA PRO A 378 -3.74 -26.42 -1.75
C PRO A 378 -3.81 -24.90 -1.57
N LEU A 379 -3.59 -24.37 -0.36
CA LEU A 379 -3.62 -22.92 -0.11
C LEU A 379 -2.49 -22.19 -0.84
N LYS A 380 -1.26 -22.71 -0.78
CA LYS A 380 -0.10 -22.20 -1.54
C LYS A 380 -0.39 -22.17 -3.05
N ALA A 381 -1.01 -23.23 -3.57
CA ALA A 381 -1.42 -23.29 -4.97
C ALA A 381 -2.51 -22.25 -5.30
N ALA A 382 -3.54 -22.11 -4.47
CA ALA A 382 -4.59 -21.10 -4.64
C ALA A 382 -4.02 -19.67 -4.67
N ILE A 383 -3.15 -19.36 -3.71
CA ILE A 383 -2.45 -18.07 -3.62
C ILE A 383 -1.63 -17.82 -4.88
N SER A 384 -0.89 -18.82 -5.34
CA SER A 384 -0.05 -18.72 -6.54
C SER A 384 -0.88 -18.45 -7.81
N GLU A 385 -2.09 -19.02 -7.89
CA GLU A 385 -3.06 -18.81 -8.98
C GLU A 385 -3.90 -17.54 -8.85
N GLY A 386 -3.68 -16.75 -7.78
CA GLY A 386 -4.29 -15.43 -7.59
C GLY A 386 -5.62 -15.40 -6.88
N ILE A 387 -5.95 -16.48 -6.15
CA ILE A 387 -7.13 -16.49 -5.29
C ILE A 387 -6.92 -15.47 -4.17
N GLY A 388 -7.78 -14.45 -4.13
CA GLY A 388 -7.75 -13.38 -3.12
C GLY A 388 -8.62 -13.66 -1.90
N VAL A 389 -9.46 -14.70 -1.93
CA VAL A 389 -10.37 -15.06 -0.84
C VAL A 389 -10.22 -16.54 -0.50
N ALA A 390 -9.92 -16.86 0.76
CA ALA A 390 -9.94 -18.24 1.24
C ALA A 390 -10.53 -18.34 2.65
N LEU A 391 -11.25 -19.43 2.91
CA LEU A 391 -11.80 -19.77 4.23
C LEU A 391 -11.44 -21.19 4.63
N TRP A 392 -11.07 -21.39 5.89
CA TRP A 392 -10.88 -22.72 6.47
C TRP A 392 -11.12 -22.68 7.98
N ASP A 393 -11.45 -23.83 8.54
CA ASP A 393 -11.45 -24.03 9.99
C ASP A 393 -10.02 -24.41 10.42
N ARG A 394 -9.49 -23.73 11.43
CA ARG A 394 -8.11 -23.93 11.92
C ARG A 394 -7.96 -25.18 12.78
N ARG A 395 -9.07 -25.78 13.23
CA ARG A 395 -9.07 -27.00 14.03
C ARG A 395 -8.86 -28.22 13.14
N ASP A 396 -8.33 -29.27 13.76
CA ASP A 396 -8.32 -30.61 13.18
C ASP A 396 -9.76 -31.03 12.78
N PRO A 397 -9.98 -31.54 11.54
CA PRO A 397 -11.28 -32.08 11.11
C PRO A 397 -11.91 -33.08 12.07
N ALA A 398 -11.10 -33.88 12.79
CA ALA A 398 -11.60 -34.83 13.78
C ALA A 398 -12.26 -34.15 14.99
N LEU A 399 -11.94 -32.88 15.25
CA LEU A 399 -12.47 -32.08 16.36
C LEU A 399 -13.66 -31.21 15.93
N GLN A 400 -14.09 -31.28 14.67
CA GLN A 400 -15.19 -30.47 14.14
C GLN A 400 -16.54 -31.16 14.42
N ALA A 401 -17.26 -30.68 15.43
CA ALA A 401 -18.66 -31.07 15.66
C ALA A 401 -19.57 -30.39 14.62
N LEU A 402 -19.85 -31.08 13.50
CA LEU A 402 -20.79 -30.64 12.44
C LEU A 402 -20.56 -29.17 11.98
N GLY A 403 -19.46 -28.94 11.25
CA GLY A 403 -19.15 -27.62 10.70
C GLY A 403 -20.18 -27.15 9.66
N ALA A 404 -20.61 -25.89 9.75
CA ALA A 404 -21.36 -25.25 8.67
C ALA A 404 -20.50 -25.20 7.40
N PRO A 405 -21.03 -25.51 6.20
CA PRO A 405 -20.24 -25.43 4.99
C PRO A 405 -19.76 -23.99 4.75
N LEU A 406 -18.45 -23.77 4.89
CA LEU A 406 -17.80 -22.48 4.66
C LEU A 406 -18.07 -21.96 3.23
N ASP A 407 -18.39 -22.85 2.30
CA ASP A 407 -18.83 -22.54 0.93
C ASP A 407 -20.03 -21.60 0.89
N MET A 408 -20.94 -21.69 1.87
CA MET A 408 -22.09 -20.78 1.97
C MET A 408 -21.67 -19.35 2.34
N LEU A 409 -20.56 -19.20 3.09
CA LEU A 409 -20.06 -17.89 3.51
C LEU A 409 -19.45 -17.12 2.35
N VAL A 410 -18.78 -17.79 1.41
CA VAL A 410 -18.24 -17.13 0.21
C VAL A 410 -19.32 -16.82 -0.85
N GLY A 411 -20.55 -17.35 -0.66
CA GLY A 411 -21.71 -17.02 -1.49
C GLY A 411 -22.30 -15.62 -1.24
N TYR A 412 -21.85 -14.91 -0.20
CA TYR A 412 -22.18 -13.50 -0.01
C TYR A 412 -21.37 -12.59 -0.96
N PRO A 413 -21.84 -11.37 -1.24
CA PRO A 413 -21.05 -10.38 -1.95
C PRO A 413 -19.69 -10.17 -1.27
N THR A 414 -18.63 -10.11 -2.06
CA THR A 414 -17.24 -10.03 -1.57
C THR A 414 -17.01 -8.88 -0.58
N THR A 415 -17.67 -7.74 -0.79
CA THR A 415 -17.61 -6.55 0.07
C THR A 415 -18.25 -6.76 1.44
N GLN A 416 -19.15 -7.72 1.57
CA GLN A 416 -19.84 -8.04 2.83
C GLN A 416 -19.13 -9.14 3.64
N LEU A 417 -18.15 -9.84 3.05
CA LEU A 417 -17.46 -10.96 3.70
C LEU A 417 -16.81 -10.55 5.03
N PRO A 418 -16.04 -9.44 5.13
CA PRO A 418 -15.43 -9.05 6.41
C PRO A 418 -16.46 -8.86 7.53
N GLY A 419 -17.57 -8.16 7.24
CA GLY A 419 -18.64 -7.96 8.21
C GLY A 419 -19.40 -9.24 8.57
N THR A 420 -19.59 -10.16 7.60
CA THR A 420 -20.20 -11.48 7.87
C THR A 420 -19.30 -12.33 8.77
N ILE A 421 -17.99 -12.40 8.49
CA ILE A 421 -17.03 -13.12 9.34
C ILE A 421 -16.96 -12.51 10.74
N HIS A 422 -16.96 -11.18 10.86
CA HIS A 422 -17.02 -10.50 12.15
C HIS A 422 -18.29 -10.85 12.94
N ARG A 423 -19.47 -10.85 12.32
CA ARG A 423 -20.71 -11.29 12.98
C ARG A 423 -20.67 -12.75 13.43
N LEU A 424 -20.03 -13.64 12.67
CA LEU A 424 -19.84 -15.03 13.07
C LEU A 424 -18.96 -15.15 14.31
N ARG A 425 -17.88 -14.36 14.39
CA ARG A 425 -17.02 -14.29 15.58
C ARG A 425 -17.79 -13.78 16.79
N MET A 426 -18.53 -12.68 16.65
CA MET A 426 -19.39 -12.12 17.70
C MET A 426 -20.38 -13.16 18.24
N LYS A 427 -21.05 -13.89 17.34
CA LYS A 427 -21.97 -14.96 17.72
C LYS A 427 -21.24 -16.09 18.47
N ALA A 428 -20.05 -16.47 18.02
CA ALA A 428 -19.26 -17.53 18.63
C ALA A 428 -18.69 -17.15 20.02
N GLU A 429 -18.52 -15.88 20.34
CA GLU A 429 -18.07 -15.46 21.67
C GLU A 429 -19.22 -15.18 22.65
N THR A 430 -20.45 -14.99 22.15
CA THR A 430 -21.61 -14.64 22.99
C THR A 430 -22.55 -15.82 23.31
N GLU A 431 -22.45 -16.93 22.59
CA GLU A 431 -23.28 -18.12 22.81
C GLU A 431 -22.65 -19.12 23.79
N MET A 432 -23.46 -19.78 24.62
CA MET A 432 -22.99 -20.78 25.61
C MET A 432 -22.19 -21.95 25.01
N ASN A 433 -22.50 -22.34 23.77
CA ASN A 433 -21.78 -23.38 23.02
C ASN A 433 -20.80 -22.79 21.99
N GLY A 434 -20.46 -21.51 22.16
CA GLY A 434 -19.65 -20.71 21.25
C GLY A 434 -18.29 -21.31 20.88
N MET A 435 -17.67 -22.00 21.84
CA MET A 435 -16.42 -22.74 21.66
C MET A 435 -16.44 -23.75 20.51
N GLN A 436 -17.61 -24.29 20.17
CA GLN A 436 -17.76 -25.27 19.10
C GLN A 436 -18.07 -24.62 17.75
N LEU A 437 -18.53 -23.37 17.75
CA LEU A 437 -19.01 -22.67 16.57
C LEU A 437 -17.86 -22.29 15.62
N PRO A 438 -18.06 -22.41 14.29
CA PRO A 438 -17.03 -22.09 13.30
C PRO A 438 -16.51 -20.65 13.40
N GLY A 439 -17.32 -19.71 13.89
CA GLY A 439 -16.94 -18.31 14.02
C GLY A 439 -15.68 -18.08 14.85
N ARG A 440 -15.45 -18.87 15.91
CA ARG A 440 -14.25 -18.78 16.75
C ARG A 440 -13.00 -19.36 16.06
N HIS A 441 -13.18 -20.26 15.10
CA HIS A 441 -12.09 -21.05 14.51
C HIS A 441 -11.82 -20.74 13.05
N VAL A 442 -12.64 -19.91 12.41
CA VAL A 442 -12.51 -19.57 10.99
C VAL A 442 -11.29 -18.67 10.75
N ALA A 443 -10.39 -19.15 9.91
CA ALA A 443 -9.39 -18.32 9.27
C ALA A 443 -9.98 -17.71 8.01
N PHE A 444 -9.73 -16.41 7.83
CA PHE A 444 -10.25 -15.63 6.71
C PHE A 444 -9.10 -14.93 5.99
N PHE A 445 -8.76 -15.43 4.81
CA PHE A 445 -7.80 -14.80 3.92
C PHE A 445 -8.54 -13.87 2.96
N TYR A 446 -8.12 -12.62 2.93
CA TYR A 446 -8.68 -11.56 2.10
C TYR A 446 -7.56 -10.64 1.65
N ASP A 447 -7.01 -10.91 0.46
CA ASP A 447 -5.76 -10.30 -0.01
C ASP A 447 -5.91 -9.63 -1.36
N ASP A 448 -6.09 -8.31 -1.30
CA ASP A 448 -6.18 -7.42 -2.45
C ASP A 448 -4.78 -7.20 -3.07
N PRO A 449 -4.53 -7.62 -4.33
CA PRO A 449 -3.23 -7.46 -4.99
C PRO A 449 -2.89 -6.00 -5.37
N PHE A 450 -3.81 -5.05 -5.20
CA PHE A 450 -3.58 -3.62 -5.43
C PHE A 450 -3.14 -2.88 -4.16
N ARG A 451 -3.36 -3.46 -2.97
CA ARG A 451 -3.04 -2.85 -1.67
C ARG A 451 -1.66 -3.25 -1.16
N LEU A 452 -0.61 -2.90 -1.89
CA LEU A 452 0.76 -3.26 -1.55
C LEU A 452 1.31 -2.39 -0.41
N ILE A 453 2.20 -2.97 0.39
CA ILE A 453 3.02 -2.30 1.40
C ILE A 453 4.50 -2.55 1.08
N ASP A 454 5.38 -1.70 1.58
CA ASP A 454 6.82 -1.89 1.40
C ASP A 454 7.35 -2.92 2.41
N CYS A 455 7.50 -4.16 1.95
CA CYS A 455 8.19 -5.20 2.71
C CYS A 455 9.69 -5.12 2.42
N GLU A 456 10.39 -4.11 2.96
CA GLU A 456 11.86 -4.11 3.00
C GLU A 456 12.37 -5.42 3.59
N GLU A 457 13.50 -5.93 3.08
CA GLU A 457 14.12 -7.13 3.60
C GLU A 457 14.54 -6.90 5.06
N VAL A 458 14.02 -7.75 5.95
CA VAL A 458 14.41 -7.78 7.36
C VAL A 458 15.90 -8.14 7.41
N PRO A 459 16.73 -7.42 8.18
CA PRO A 459 18.15 -7.73 8.29
C PRO A 459 18.36 -9.18 8.73
N ALA A 460 19.20 -9.90 7.99
CA ALA A 460 19.61 -11.26 8.29
C ALA A 460 20.46 -11.34 9.58
#